data_AF-A0A0R3PAH0-F1
#
_entry.id   AF-A0A0R3PAH0-F1
#
_cell.length_a   1.000
_cell.length_b   1.000
_cell.length_c   1.000
_cell.angle_alpha   90.00
_cell.angle_beta   90.00
_cell.angle_gamma   90.00
#
_symmetry.space_group_name_H-M   'P 1'
#
loop_
_entity.id
_entity.type
_entity.pdbx_description
1 polymer ?
#
loop_
_entity_poly.entity_id
_entity_poly.type
_entity_poly.pdbx_seq_one_letter_code
_entity_poly.pdbx_strand_id
1 'polypeptide(L)'
;MRRPELVIAFIVIIVMEFRSSYGNPYPELNKRDSYTVHIEIFGEARCTDTTNCSCHHGLRECEKQALQACVISLIPETDEHLEIVGCIQGGDEFDDSVKKCLANKQPSLRVPTDRFVRCAKSDAGRSLIEHHGSIQRVIAPEVRWVSILSKKVF
;
A
#
# COMPACT_ATOMS: atom_id res chain seq x y z
N MET A 1 -28.48 12.92 -5.71
CA MET A 1 -27.19 12.62 -5.05
C MET A 1 -26.69 11.29 -5.58
N ARG A 2 -25.68 11.29 -6.45
CA ARG A 2 -25.03 10.05 -6.92
C ARG A 2 -24.17 9.52 -5.78
N ARG A 3 -24.28 8.23 -5.47
CA ARG A 3 -23.36 7.57 -4.52
C ARG A 3 -21.98 7.51 -5.19
N PRO A 4 -20.89 7.88 -4.50
CA PRO A 4 -19.56 7.70 -5.04
C PRO A 4 -19.34 6.21 -5.32
N GLU A 5 -18.84 5.88 -6.51
CA GLU A 5 -18.41 4.52 -6.84
C GLU A 5 -17.08 4.24 -6.15
N LEU A 6 -17.02 3.09 -5.46
CA LEU A 6 -15.83 2.64 -4.74
C LEU A 6 -14.84 2.06 -5.73
N VAL A 7 -13.66 2.68 -5.87
CA VAL A 7 -12.57 2.15 -6.70
C VAL A 7 -11.47 1.66 -5.75
N ILE A 8 -11.27 0.34 -5.71
CA ILE A 8 -10.21 -0.26 -4.89
C ILE A 8 -8.95 -0.36 -5.75
N ALA A 9 -7.92 0.38 -5.37
CA ALA A 9 -6.60 0.33 -6.00
C ALA A 9 -5.70 -0.61 -5.19
N PHE A 10 -5.25 -1.69 -5.80
CA PHE A 10 -4.36 -2.67 -5.18
C PHE A 10 -2.91 -2.20 -5.29
N ILE A 11 -2.23 -1.99 -4.16
CA ILE A 11 -0.80 -1.64 -4.22
C ILE A 11 0.07 -2.83 -3.85
N VAL A 12 0.61 -3.42 -4.93
CA VAL A 12 2.06 -3.50 -5.22
C VAL A 12 2.34 -2.75 -6.56
N ILE A 13 1.67 -1.61 -6.78
CA ILE A 13 1.43 -0.93 -8.08
C ILE A 13 0.71 -1.85 -9.07
N ILE A 14 -0.58 -2.04 -8.83
CA ILE A 14 -1.53 -2.17 -9.91
C ILE A 14 -2.52 -1.00 -9.78
N VAL A 15 -2.18 0.13 -10.40
CA VAL A 15 -3.22 0.90 -11.07
C VAL A 15 -3.68 -0.04 -12.19
N MET A 16 -4.82 -0.71 -12.01
CA MET A 16 -5.41 -1.42 -13.14
C MET A 16 -5.85 -0.34 -14.13
N GLU A 17 -4.97 0.02 -15.06
CA GLU A 17 -5.43 0.11 -16.44
C GLU A 17 -5.98 -1.28 -16.76
N PHE A 18 -7.29 -1.42 -16.67
CA PHE A 18 -8.01 -2.62 -17.05
C PHE A 18 -7.91 -2.76 -18.58
N ARG A 19 -6.74 -3.16 -19.10
CA ARG A 19 -6.62 -3.63 -20.48
C ARG A 19 -7.01 -5.10 -20.52
N SER A 20 -8.32 -5.30 -20.38
CA SER A 20 -8.94 -6.57 -20.73
C SER A 20 -8.53 -6.91 -22.17
N SER A 21 -7.98 -8.11 -22.35
CA SER A 21 -7.83 -8.75 -23.67
C SER A 21 -9.18 -9.04 -24.35
N TYR A 22 -10.29 -8.61 -23.75
CA TYR A 22 -11.61 -8.55 -24.33
C TYR A 22 -12.06 -7.09 -24.37
N GLY A 23 -12.22 -6.55 -25.59
CA GLY A 23 -13.01 -5.37 -25.93
C GLY A 23 -13.06 -4.21 -24.92
N ASN A 24 -12.41 -3.10 -25.26
CA ASN A 24 -12.46 -1.80 -24.59
C ASN A 24 -13.83 -1.48 -23.93
N PRO A 25 -13.93 -1.38 -22.58
CA PRO A 25 -15.18 -1.02 -21.92
C PRO A 25 -15.21 0.38 -21.28
N TYR A 26 -14.16 1.21 -21.32
CA TYR A 26 -14.24 2.55 -20.71
C TYR A 26 -13.70 3.67 -21.61
N PRO A 27 -14.57 4.62 -22.02
CA PRO A 27 -14.19 5.77 -22.81
C PRO A 27 -13.41 6.77 -21.96
N GLU A 28 -12.61 7.59 -22.62
CA GLU A 28 -11.85 8.71 -22.08
C GLU A 28 -12.51 9.33 -20.82
N LEU A 29 -11.86 9.17 -19.66
CA LEU A 29 -12.33 9.68 -18.37
C LEU A 29 -12.29 11.21 -18.40
N ASN A 30 -13.42 11.77 -18.83
CA ASN A 30 -13.72 13.18 -18.83
C ASN A 30 -13.83 13.66 -17.38
N LYS A 31 -13.16 14.77 -17.07
CA LYS A 31 -13.09 15.43 -15.76
C LYS A 31 -14.49 15.70 -15.16
N ARG A 32 -15.11 14.80 -14.37
CA ARG A 32 -16.16 15.20 -13.40
C ARG A 32 -16.75 14.21 -12.38
N ASP A 33 -16.08 13.14 -11.94
CA ASP A 33 -16.66 12.25 -10.92
C ASP A 33 -15.74 12.08 -9.69
N SER A 34 -16.31 12.19 -8.48
CA SER A 34 -15.58 11.99 -7.22
C SER A 34 -15.51 10.49 -6.91
N TYR A 35 -14.39 9.86 -7.22
CA TYR A 35 -14.10 8.48 -6.84
C TYR A 35 -13.49 8.46 -5.43
N THR A 36 -13.85 7.46 -4.62
CA THR A 36 -13.12 7.17 -3.38
C THR A 36 -12.14 6.04 -3.68
N VAL A 37 -10.85 6.33 -3.54
CA VAL A 37 -9.77 5.38 -3.76
C VAL A 37 -9.40 4.73 -2.43
N HIS A 38 -9.54 3.41 -2.35
CA HIS A 38 -9.07 2.62 -1.20
C HIS A 38 -7.80 1.89 -1.58
N ILE A 39 -6.81 1.95 -0.70
CA ILE A 39 -5.47 1.40 -0.95
C ILE A 39 -5.22 0.28 0.04
N GLU A 40 -4.96 -0.89 -0.52
CA GLU A 40 -4.65 -2.11 0.22
C GLU A 40 -3.22 -2.55 -0.07
N ILE A 41 -2.49 -2.93 0.99
CA ILE A 41 -1.16 -3.52 0.87
C ILE A 41 -1.31 -4.99 0.54
N PHE A 42 -0.68 -5.41 -0.55
CA PHE A 42 -0.75 -6.78 -1.01
C PHE A 42 0.51 -7.55 -0.62
N GLY A 43 0.34 -8.82 -0.24
CA GLY A 43 1.46 -9.71 0.05
C GLY A 43 1.16 -10.85 1.02
N GLU A 44 -0.12 -11.22 1.13
CA GLU A 44 -0.60 -12.37 1.90
C GLU A 44 -0.13 -12.41 3.37
N ALA A 45 0.15 -11.25 3.97
CA ALA A 45 0.50 -11.19 5.38
C ALA A 45 -0.58 -11.86 6.23
N ARG A 46 -0.12 -12.74 7.13
CA ARG A 46 -0.96 -13.41 8.14
C ARG A 46 -0.30 -13.29 9.49
N CYS A 47 -0.98 -12.63 10.41
CA CYS A 47 -0.57 -12.55 11.80
C CYS A 47 -1.57 -13.36 12.65
N THR A 48 -1.12 -14.47 13.22
CA THR A 48 -1.97 -15.28 14.13
C THR A 48 -2.22 -14.55 15.45
N ASP A 49 -1.26 -13.72 15.84
CA ASP A 49 -1.33 -12.77 16.94
C ASP A 49 -0.34 -11.61 16.66
N THR A 50 -0.24 -10.65 17.57
CA THR A 50 0.66 -9.50 17.38
C THR A 50 2.13 -9.88 17.43
N THR A 51 2.49 -11.09 17.87
CA THR A 51 3.88 -11.56 17.99
C THR A 51 4.33 -12.47 16.85
N ASN A 52 3.39 -13.04 16.10
CA ASN A 52 3.67 -14.04 15.07
C ASN A 52 3.00 -13.68 13.73
N CYS A 53 3.78 -13.05 12.86
CA CYS A 53 3.39 -12.73 11.49
C CYS A 53 4.20 -13.54 10.47
N SER A 54 3.53 -13.99 9.43
CA SER A 54 4.10 -14.68 8.27
C SER A 54 3.79 -13.90 7.00
N CYS A 55 4.82 -13.73 6.16
CA CYS A 55 4.73 -13.14 4.83
C CYS A 55 5.50 -14.02 3.85
N HIS A 56 5.19 -13.94 2.56
CA HIS A 56 5.71 -14.84 1.53
C HIS A 56 7.25 -14.82 1.43
N HIS A 57 7.86 -13.66 1.58
CA HIS A 57 9.30 -13.45 1.54
C HIS A 57 9.92 -13.31 2.94
N GLY A 58 9.24 -13.80 3.97
CA GLY A 58 9.71 -13.82 5.35
C GLY A 58 9.58 -12.48 6.09
N LEU A 59 10.26 -12.37 7.23
CA LEU A 59 10.04 -11.29 8.19
C LEU A 59 10.36 -9.89 7.64
N ARG A 60 11.38 -9.77 6.79
CA ARG A 60 11.77 -8.50 6.16
C ARG A 60 10.65 -7.89 5.33
N GLU A 61 9.90 -8.72 4.63
CA GLU A 61 8.72 -8.27 3.90
C GLU A 61 7.63 -7.79 4.86
N CYS A 62 7.37 -8.54 5.95
CA CYS A 62 6.40 -8.11 6.95
C CYS A 62 6.75 -6.75 7.57
N GLU A 63 8.03 -6.51 7.86
CA GLU A 63 8.49 -5.22 8.40
C GLU A 63 8.23 -4.07 7.41
N LYS A 64 8.50 -4.28 6.12
CA LYS A 64 8.23 -3.29 5.08
C LYS A 64 6.74 -3.06 4.87
N GLN A 65 5.93 -4.12 4.83
CA GLN A 65 4.48 -3.99 4.73
C GLN A 65 3.91 -3.26 5.95
N ALA A 66 4.45 -3.51 7.15
CA ALA A 66 4.05 -2.77 8.35
C ALA A 66 4.38 -1.28 8.24
N LEU A 67 5.54 -0.94 7.66
CA LEU A 67 5.90 0.46 7.40
C LEU A 67 4.92 1.11 6.42
N GLN A 68 4.58 0.44 5.32
CA GLN A 68 3.59 0.92 4.36
C GLN A 68 2.21 1.12 5.01
N ALA A 69 1.77 0.17 5.85
CA ALA A 69 0.45 0.20 6.47
C ALA A 69 0.36 1.36 7.47
N CYS A 70 1.45 1.58 8.21
CA CYS A 70 1.58 2.74 9.10
C CYS A 70 1.59 4.07 8.34
N VAL A 71 2.15 4.13 7.14
CA VAL A 71 2.09 5.32 6.28
C VAL A 71 0.65 5.63 5.90
N ILE A 72 -0.09 4.63 5.40
CA ILE A 72 -1.52 4.78 5.04
C ILE A 72 -2.35 5.19 6.27
N SER A 73 -2.08 4.59 7.43
CA SER A 73 -2.82 4.86 8.66
C SER A 73 -2.56 6.26 9.24
N LEU A 74 -1.33 6.77 9.12
CA LEU A 74 -0.92 8.04 9.72
C LEU A 74 -1.01 9.25 8.78
N ILE A 75 -1.07 9.02 7.47
CA ILE A 75 -1.25 10.06 6.44
C ILE A 75 -2.57 9.80 5.70
N PRO A 76 -3.66 10.51 6.06
CA PRO A 76 -4.96 10.30 5.43
C PRO A 76 -5.03 10.81 3.99
N GLU A 77 -4.13 11.72 3.59
CA GLU A 77 -4.08 12.26 2.23
C GLU A 77 -3.58 11.20 1.24
N THR A 78 -4.47 10.72 0.37
CA THR A 78 -4.22 9.67 -0.61
C THR A 78 -2.98 9.91 -1.46
N ASP A 79 -2.84 11.08 -2.06
CA ASP A 79 -1.70 11.40 -2.94
C ASP A 79 -0.36 11.34 -2.20
N GLU A 80 -0.33 11.81 -0.94
CA GLU A 80 0.88 11.86 -0.13
C GLU A 80 1.30 10.46 0.33
N HIS A 81 0.37 9.65 0.85
CA HIS A 81 0.72 8.30 1.27
C HIS A 81 1.03 7.38 0.08
N LEU A 82 0.38 7.57 -1.08
CA LEU A 82 0.66 6.79 -2.30
C LEU A 82 2.11 6.93 -2.74
N GLU A 83 2.62 8.16 -2.79
CA GLU A 83 4.00 8.44 -3.17
C GLU A 83 4.99 7.73 -2.23
N ILE A 84 4.73 7.80 -0.91
CA ILE A 84 5.60 7.23 0.11
C ILE A 84 5.54 5.70 0.08
N VAL A 85 4.35 5.11 0.01
CA VAL A 85 4.16 3.64 -0.09
C VAL A 85 4.83 3.11 -1.35
N GLY A 86 4.69 3.79 -2.49
CA GLY A 86 5.37 3.45 -3.74
C GLY A 86 6.89 3.50 -3.63
N CYS A 87 7.44 4.51 -2.94
CA CYS A 87 8.87 4.58 -2.64
C CYS A 87 9.34 3.39 -1.80
N ILE A 88 8.61 3.05 -0.72
CA ILE A 88 8.95 1.92 0.16
C ILE A 88 8.88 0.58 -0.62
N GLN A 89 7.89 0.44 -1.50
CA GLN A 89 7.72 -0.75 -2.33
C GLN A 89 8.93 -1.00 -3.24
N GLY A 90 9.39 0.04 -3.95
CA GLY A 90 10.54 -0.04 -4.84
C GLY A 90 11.90 -0.03 -4.15
N GLY A 91 11.92 0.15 -2.82
CA GLY A 91 13.13 0.31 -2.02
C GLY A 91 13.76 -1.00 -1.55
N ASP A 92 14.92 -0.85 -0.90
CA ASP A 92 15.71 -1.92 -0.29
C ASP A 92 15.11 -2.37 1.08
N GLU A 93 15.95 -2.77 2.02
CA GLU A 93 15.59 -3.20 3.39
C GLU A 93 14.85 -2.10 4.18
N PHE A 94 14.28 -2.46 5.35
CA PHE A 94 13.47 -1.58 6.18
C PHE A 94 14.14 -0.23 6.49
N ASP A 95 15.37 -0.25 7.02
CA ASP A 95 16.06 0.98 7.44
C ASP A 95 16.41 1.88 6.24
N ASP A 96 16.73 1.29 5.08
CA ASP A 96 16.96 2.04 3.85
C ASP A 96 15.67 2.71 3.35
N SER A 97 14.54 2.01 3.45
CA SER A 97 13.22 2.56 3.13
C SER A 97 12.88 3.73 4.05
N VAL A 98 13.14 3.62 5.36
CA VAL A 98 12.96 4.71 6.33
C VAL A 98 13.81 5.91 5.94
N LYS A 99 15.08 5.71 5.62
CA LYS A 99 15.99 6.81 5.26
C LYS A 99 15.58 7.48 3.95
N LYS A 100 15.40 6.69 2.87
CA LYS A 100 15.18 7.19 1.51
C LYS A 100 13.78 7.78 1.33
N CYS A 101 12.76 7.14 1.90
CA CYS A 101 11.35 7.48 1.64
C CYS A 101 10.73 8.37 2.71
N LEU A 102 11.28 8.42 3.92
CA LEU A 102 10.74 9.23 5.01
C LEU A 102 11.72 10.31 5.47
N ALA A 103 12.91 9.93 5.94
CA ALA A 103 13.85 10.89 6.54
C ALA A 103 14.28 11.98 5.56
N ASN A 104 14.60 11.63 4.30
CA ASN A 104 15.00 12.60 3.28
C ASN A 104 13.88 13.55 2.84
N LYS A 105 12.62 13.23 3.13
CA LYS A 105 11.47 14.11 2.87
C LYS A 105 11.17 15.06 4.03
N GLN A 106 11.89 14.97 5.15
CA GLN A 106 11.77 15.95 6.24
C GLN A 106 12.45 17.28 5.87
N PRO A 107 11.89 18.43 6.30
CA PRO A 107 10.73 18.61 7.17
C PRO A 107 9.38 18.67 6.42
N SER A 108 9.33 18.35 5.12
CA SER A 108 8.11 18.46 4.31
C SER A 108 7.02 17.45 4.68
N LEU A 109 7.37 16.35 5.37
CA LEU A 109 6.40 15.39 5.90
C LEU A 109 5.70 15.94 7.16
N ARG A 110 4.37 15.86 7.18
CA ARG A 110 3.57 16.27 8.36
C ARG A 110 3.78 15.40 9.58
N VAL A 111 4.18 14.15 9.37
CA VAL A 111 4.37 13.15 10.43
C VAL A 111 5.87 12.90 10.63
N PRO A 112 6.39 12.99 11.86
CA PRO A 112 7.78 12.67 12.16
C PRO A 112 8.16 11.23 11.80
N THR A 113 9.35 11.04 11.24
CA THR A 113 9.85 9.74 10.78
C THR A 113 9.81 8.65 11.86
N ASP A 114 10.11 9.03 13.10
CA ASP A 114 10.10 8.13 14.26
C ASP A 114 8.71 7.58 14.59
N ARG A 115 7.62 8.29 14.25
CA ARG A 115 6.26 7.79 14.43
C ARG A 115 5.95 6.63 13.51
N PHE A 116 6.38 6.68 12.25
CA PHE A 116 6.23 5.57 11.32
C PHE A 116 7.03 4.35 11.78
N VAL A 117 8.28 4.55 12.19
CA VAL A 117 9.14 3.47 12.67
C VAL A 117 8.55 2.80 13.91
N ARG A 118 8.08 3.59 14.89
CA ARG A 118 7.42 3.04 16.08
C ARG A 118 6.15 2.28 15.73
N CYS A 119 5.32 2.81 14.84
CA CYS A 119 4.11 2.13 14.39
C CYS A 119 4.47 0.77 13.75
N ALA A 120 5.41 0.76 12.80
CA ALA A 120 5.77 -0.44 12.04
C ALA A 120 6.34 -1.55 12.93
N LYS A 121 7.07 -1.18 13.99
CA LYS A 121 7.67 -2.11 14.97
C LYS A 121 6.73 -2.49 16.12
N SER A 122 5.51 -1.95 16.15
CA SER A 122 4.53 -2.18 17.22
C SER A 122 3.43 -3.13 16.80
N ASP A 123 2.68 -3.62 17.78
CA ASP A 123 1.47 -4.41 17.60
C ASP A 123 0.42 -3.74 16.70
N ALA A 124 0.42 -2.40 16.63
CA ALA A 124 -0.42 -1.67 15.68
C ALA A 124 -0.01 -1.95 14.22
N GLY A 125 1.29 -1.94 13.92
CA GLY A 125 1.81 -2.30 12.60
C GLY A 125 1.44 -3.73 12.20
N ARG A 126 1.57 -4.68 13.14
CA ARG A 126 1.13 -6.08 12.93
C ARG A 126 -0.37 -6.20 12.66
N SER A 127 -1.18 -5.48 13.44
CA SER A 127 -2.64 -5.48 13.27
C SER A 127 -3.05 -4.88 11.93
N LEU A 128 -2.35 -3.84 11.47
CA LEU A 128 -2.61 -3.21 10.19
C LEU A 128 -2.28 -4.13 9.01
N ILE A 129 -1.14 -4.84 9.03
CA ILE A 129 -0.82 -5.79 7.94
C ILE A 129 -1.78 -6.99 7.92
N GLU A 130 -2.23 -7.48 9.08
CA GLU A 130 -3.26 -8.53 9.13
C GLU A 130 -4.58 -8.02 8.55
N HIS A 131 -4.96 -6.78 8.86
CA HIS A 131 -6.15 -6.16 8.29
C HIS A 131 -6.08 -6.12 6.75
N HIS A 132 -5.00 -5.58 6.19
CA HIS A 132 -4.78 -5.54 4.74
C HIS A 132 -4.74 -6.96 4.12
N GLY A 133 -4.03 -7.89 4.75
CA GLY A 133 -3.98 -9.29 4.33
C GLY A 133 -5.36 -9.98 4.36
N SER A 134 -6.20 -9.65 5.35
CA SER A 134 -7.57 -10.17 5.46
C SER A 134 -8.48 -9.65 4.36
N ILE A 135 -8.35 -8.37 4.01
CA ILE A 135 -9.09 -7.76 2.90
C ILE A 135 -8.67 -8.42 1.60
N GLN A 136 -7.37 -8.54 1.33
CA GLN A 136 -6.84 -9.23 0.16
C GLN A 136 -7.45 -10.63 -0.01
N ARG A 137 -7.52 -11.44 1.05
CA ARG A 137 -8.08 -12.80 0.98
C ARG A 137 -9.56 -12.83 0.61
N VAL A 138 -10.30 -11.76 0.88
CA VAL A 138 -11.71 -11.64 0.49
C VAL A 138 -11.86 -11.16 -0.95
N ILE A 139 -11.12 -10.12 -1.33
CA ILE A 139 -11.35 -9.42 -2.61
C ILE A 139 -10.51 -9.96 -3.77
N ALA A 140 -9.43 -10.68 -3.47
CA ALA A 140 -8.49 -11.23 -4.45
C ALA A 140 -7.90 -12.59 -3.99
N PRO A 141 -8.74 -13.60 -3.67
CA PRO A 141 -8.29 -14.88 -3.11
C PRO A 141 -7.37 -15.69 -4.03
N GLU A 142 -7.47 -15.49 -5.34
CA GLU A 142 -6.69 -16.25 -6.34
C GLU A 142 -5.37 -15.57 -6.74
N VAL A 143 -5.12 -14.34 -6.28
CA VAL A 143 -3.88 -13.63 -6.60
C VAL A 143 -2.77 -14.09 -5.66
N ARG A 144 -1.91 -14.97 -6.17
CA ARG A 144 -0.77 -15.55 -5.44
C ARG A 144 0.58 -14.93 -5.77
N TRP A 145 0.60 -14.06 -6.78
CA TRP A 145 1.81 -13.36 -7.20
C TRP A 145 1.45 -11.99 -7.74
N VAL A 146 2.23 -10.98 -7.39
CA VAL A 146 2.08 -9.62 -7.90
C VAL A 146 3.40 -9.17 -8.51
N SER A 147 3.34 -8.66 -9.73
CA SER A 147 4.51 -8.09 -10.43
C SER A 147 4.69 -6.63 -10.01
N ILE A 148 5.92 -6.22 -9.71
CA ILE A 148 6.23 -4.80 -9.54
C ILE A 148 6.22 -4.15 -10.93
N LEU A 149 5.24 -3.30 -11.23
CA LEU A 149 5.30 -2.42 -12.40
C LEU A 149 6.00 -1.11 -12.02
N SER A 150 7.33 -1.15 -11.96
CA SER A 150 8.16 0.05 -11.86
C SER A 150 8.17 0.80 -13.20
N LYS A 151 7.05 1.38 -13.64
CA LYS A 151 7.14 2.41 -14.67
C LYS A 151 7.67 3.67 -13.98
N LYS A 152 8.94 4.00 -14.21
CA LYS A 152 9.41 5.39 -14.13
C LYS A 152 8.50 6.20 -15.05
N VAL A 153 7.50 6.84 -14.47
CA VAL A 153 6.80 7.93 -15.15
C VAL A 153 7.76 9.12 -15.02
N PHE A 154 8.40 9.44 -16.14
CA PHE A 154 9.23 10.63 -16.31
C PHE A 154 8.37 11.89 -16.24
#